data_AF-A0A382GWD5-F1
#
_entry.id   AF-A0A382GWD5-F1
#
_cell.length_a   1.000
_cell.length_b   1.000
_cell.length_c   1.000
_cell.angle_alpha   90.00
_cell.angle_beta   90.00
_cell.angle_gamma   90.00
#
_symmetry.space_group_name_H-M   'P 1'
#
loop_
_entity.id
_entity.type
_entity.pdbx_description
1 polymer ?
#
loop_
_entity_poly.entity_id
_entity_poly.type
_entity_poly.pdbx_seq_one_letter_code
_entity_poly.pdbx_strand_id
1 'polypeptide(L)'
;MKNQRMLEEISQAEYLQKICTETPNIKIGTQCGVGIYQFKNIGYRNGELILEFSLVMDKKHSDCENISYNLGNRCVLTATQYLYAYEYNAFA
;
A
#
# COMPACT_ATOMS: atom_id res chain seq x y z
N MET A 1 -3.92 13.73 27.31
CA MET A 1 -4.72 12.92 26.36
C MET A 1 -4.41 13.26 24.89
N LYS A 2 -4.56 14.51 24.42
CA LYS A 2 -4.28 14.88 23.01
C LYS A 2 -2.84 14.58 22.55
N ASN A 3 -1.84 14.90 23.37
CA ASN A 3 -0.43 14.66 23.06
C ASN A 3 -0.08 13.16 23.00
N GLN A 4 -0.73 12.33 23.82
CA GLN A 4 -0.51 10.87 23.83
C GLN A 4 -0.94 10.25 22.49
N ARG A 5 -2.14 10.62 22.03
CA ARG A 5 -2.70 10.14 20.76
C ARG A 5 -1.86 10.56 19.56
N MET A 6 -1.36 11.80 19.55
CA MET A 6 -0.45 12.24 18.47
C MET A 6 0.86 11.44 18.46
N LEU A 7 1.42 11.12 19.63
CA LEU A 7 2.63 10.30 19.72
C LEU A 7 2.38 8.87 19.21
N GLU A 8 1.22 8.30 19.51
CA GLU A 8 0.81 6.99 19.00
C GLU A 8 0.64 6.99 17.46
N GLU A 9 -0.02 8.02 16.92
CA GLU A 9 -0.19 8.20 15.47
C GLU A 9 1.15 8.39 14.74
N ILE A 10 2.10 9.13 15.32
CA ILE A 10 3.47 9.25 14.79
C ILE A 10 4.18 7.90 14.81
N SER A 11 4.14 7.19 15.94
CA SER A 11 4.80 5.89 16.09
C SER A 11 4.27 4.85 15.11
N GLN A 12 2.96 4.82 14.86
CA GLN A 12 2.36 3.92 13.86
C GLN A 12 2.82 4.25 12.44
N ALA A 13 2.87 5.54 12.07
CA ALA A 13 3.33 5.96 10.77
C ALA A 13 4.82 5.61 10.55
N GLU A 14 5.68 5.84 11.54
CA GLU A 14 7.10 5.47 11.50
C GLU A 14 7.30 3.95 11.35
N TYR A 15 6.50 3.16 12.07
CA TYR A 15 6.57 1.71 11.99
C TYR A 15 6.18 1.18 10.60
N LEU A 16 5.06 1.65 10.05
CA LEU A 16 4.63 1.29 8.70
C LEU A 16 5.61 1.77 7.63
N GLN A 17 6.14 2.99 7.76
CA GLN A 17 7.19 3.51 6.88
C GLN A 17 8.41 2.58 6.86
N LYS A 18 8.84 2.09 8.02
CA LYS A 18 9.98 1.18 8.12
C LYS A 18 9.70 -0.14 7.39
N ILE A 19 8.54 -0.77 7.64
CA ILE A 19 8.15 -2.00 6.94
C ILE A 19 8.16 -1.77 5.43
N CYS A 20 7.47 -0.73 4.95
CA CYS A 20 7.38 -0.46 3.52
C CYS A 20 8.71 -0.01 2.89
N THR A 21 9.69 0.42 3.67
CA THR A 21 11.05 0.69 3.17
C THR A 21 11.85 -0.61 3.03
N GLU A 22 11.69 -1.56 3.97
CA GLU A 22 12.37 -2.85 3.95
C GLU A 22 11.74 -3.82 2.92
N THR A 23 10.42 -3.84 2.82
CA THR A 23 9.64 -4.65 1.88
C THR A 23 8.75 -3.76 1.02
N PRO A 24 9.33 -3.06 0.02
CA PRO A 24 8.61 -2.02 -0.71
C PRO A 24 7.56 -2.54 -1.68
N ASN A 25 7.55 -3.85 -1.99
CA ASN A 25 6.61 -4.41 -2.95
C ASN A 25 5.51 -5.18 -2.21
N ILE A 26 4.26 -4.92 -2.60
CA ILE A 26 3.09 -5.67 -2.15
C ILE A 26 2.33 -6.21 -3.37
N LYS A 27 1.80 -7.43 -3.25
CA LYS A 27 0.93 -8.03 -4.27
C LYS A 27 -0.51 -7.65 -3.95
N ILE A 28 -1.27 -7.17 -4.92
CA ILE A 28 -2.67 -6.76 -4.72
C ILE A 28 -3.54 -7.38 -5.81
N GLY A 29 -4.57 -8.11 -5.39
CA GLY A 29 -5.64 -8.57 -6.27
C GLY A 29 -6.67 -7.47 -6.49
N THR A 30 -7.02 -7.23 -7.75
CA THR A 30 -8.04 -6.27 -8.18
C THR A 30 -9.08 -6.99 -9.04
N GLN A 31 -10.18 -6.31 -9.36
CA GLN A 31 -11.14 -6.81 -10.34
C GLN A 31 -10.56 -6.97 -11.76
N CYS A 32 -9.38 -6.38 -12.04
CA CYS A 32 -8.71 -6.42 -13.33
C CYS A 32 -7.53 -7.42 -13.37
N GLY A 33 -7.35 -8.22 -12.31
CA GLY A 33 -6.23 -9.16 -12.16
C GLY A 33 -5.33 -8.81 -10.98
N VAL A 34 -4.15 -9.42 -10.93
CA VAL A 34 -3.22 -9.30 -9.79
C VAL A 34 -1.94 -8.56 -10.18
N GLY A 35 -1.64 -7.48 -9.46
CA GLY A 35 -0.48 -6.62 -9.71
C GLY A 35 0.51 -6.59 -8.54
N ILE A 36 1.78 -6.30 -8.85
CA ILE A 36 2.78 -5.92 -7.85
C ILE A 36 2.81 -4.40 -7.78
N TYR A 37 2.74 -3.85 -6.58
CA TYR A 37 2.75 -2.42 -6.32
C TYR A 37 3.92 -2.06 -5.42
N GLN A 38 4.69 -1.05 -5.82
CA GLN A 38 5.84 -0.56 -5.08
C GLN A 38 5.46 0.66 -4.26
N PHE A 39 5.80 0.66 -2.98
CA PHE A 39 5.63 1.76 -2.05
C PHE A 39 6.31 3.04 -2.55
N LYS A 40 5.63 4.17 -2.36
CA LYS A 40 6.11 5.50 -2.76
C LYS A 40 6.10 6.49 -1.63
N ASN A 41 5.03 6.53 -0.85
CA ASN A 41 4.89 7.52 0.20
C ASN A 41 3.91 7.07 1.28
N ILE A 42 4.09 7.62 2.48
CA ILE A 42 3.12 7.55 3.56
C ILE A 42 2.75 8.97 3.97
N GLY A 43 1.49 9.20 4.34
CA GLY A 43 1.06 10.52 4.78
C GLY A 43 -0.35 10.51 5.29
N TYR A 44 -0.86 11.70 5.63
CA TYR A 44 -2.22 11.86 6.11
C TYR A 44 -3.10 12.54 5.06
N ARG A 45 -4.30 12.00 4.85
CA ARG A 45 -5.35 12.62 4.03
C ARG A 45 -6.65 12.61 4.81
N ASN A 46 -7.25 13.78 5.00
CA ASN A 46 -8.48 13.96 5.79
C ASN A 46 -8.43 13.35 7.21
N GLY A 47 -7.25 13.37 7.85
CA GLY A 47 -7.05 12.82 9.19
C GLY A 47 -6.81 11.30 9.24
N GLU A 48 -6.75 10.63 8.09
CA GLU A 48 -6.47 9.19 7.99
C GLU A 48 -5.07 8.96 7.42
N LEU A 49 -4.34 8.00 8.00
CA LEU A 49 -3.03 7.55 7.52
C LEU A 49 -3.21 6.73 6.24
N ILE A 50 -2.58 7.18 5.17
CA ILE A 50 -2.59 6.56 3.85
C ILE A 50 -1.19 6.16 3.41
N LEU A 51 -1.12 5.05 2.68
CA LEU A 51 0.07 4.54 2.03
C LEU A 51 -0.17 4.56 0.52
N GLU A 52 0.77 5.13 -0.21
CA GLU A 52 0.72 5.24 -1.65
C GLU A 52 1.69 4.28 -2.32
N PHE A 53 1.20 3.61 -3.36
CA PHE A 53 1.96 2.66 -4.15
C PHE A 53 1.79 2.94 -5.64
N SER A 54 2.81 2.58 -6.42
CA SER A 54 2.74 2.57 -7.88
C SER A 54 2.75 1.14 -8.41
N LEU A 55 1.88 0.82 -9.35
CA LEU A 55 1.91 -0.44 -10.09
C LEU A 55 3.27 -0.61 -10.77
N VAL A 56 3.91 -1.75 -10.54
CA VAL A 56 5.14 -2.15 -11.21
C VAL A 56 4.77 -2.72 -12.57
N MET A 57 5.21 -2.02 -13.62
CA MET A 57 5.06 -2.49 -15.00
C MET A 57 6.16 -3.49 -15.31
N ASP A 58 5.87 -4.78 -15.13
CA ASP A 58 6.73 -5.88 -15.60
C ASP A 58 6.03 -6.60 -16.76
N LYS A 59 6.70 -6.70 -17.91
CA LYS A 59 6.21 -7.45 -19.07
C LYS A 59 6.03 -8.94 -18.78
N LYS A 60 6.58 -9.46 -17.68
CA LYS A 60 6.40 -10.85 -17.25
C LYS A 60 5.05 -11.11 -16.54
N HIS A 61 4.35 -10.07 -16.10
CA HIS A 61 3.08 -10.20 -15.36
C HIS A 61 1.95 -9.63 -16.24
N SER A 62 1.09 -10.51 -16.73
CA SER A 62 0.12 -10.20 -17.80
C SER A 62 -0.91 -9.14 -17.43
N ASP A 63 -1.23 -9.02 -16.15
CA ASP A 63 -2.39 -8.23 -15.72
C ASP A 63 -2.04 -6.74 -15.56
N CYS A 64 -0.75 -6.38 -15.52
CA CYS A 64 -0.31 -5.00 -15.28
C CYS A 64 -0.85 -4.02 -16.33
N GLU A 65 -0.88 -4.42 -17.61
CA GLU A 65 -1.41 -3.57 -18.69
C GLU A 65 -2.93 -3.37 -18.54
N ASN A 66 -3.68 -4.43 -18.23
CA ASN A 66 -5.12 -4.36 -18.03
C ASN A 66 -5.48 -3.53 -16.79
N ILE A 67 -4.76 -3.72 -15.68
CA ILE A 67 -4.91 -2.92 -14.47
C ILE A 67 -4.58 -1.45 -14.77
N SER A 68 -3.45 -1.17 -15.42
CA SER A 68 -3.02 0.18 -15.78
C SER A 68 -4.08 0.90 -16.62
N TYR A 69 -4.63 0.21 -17.62
CA TYR A 69 -5.63 0.78 -18.52
C TYR A 69 -6.95 1.12 -17.80
N ASN A 70 -7.43 0.23 -16.91
CA ASN A 70 -8.75 0.39 -16.28
C ASN A 70 -8.71 1.16 -14.95
N LEU A 71 -7.65 1.01 -14.15
CA LEU A 71 -7.54 1.53 -12.79
C LEU A 71 -6.42 2.57 -12.63
N GLY A 72 -5.55 2.71 -13.63
CA GLY A 72 -4.36 3.53 -13.54
C GLY A 72 -3.22 2.84 -12.76
N ASN A 73 -2.16 3.62 -12.51
CA ASN A 73 -0.91 3.10 -11.95
C ASN A 73 -0.70 3.43 -10.47
N ARG A 74 -1.64 4.14 -9.82
CA ARG A 74 -1.51 4.54 -8.42
C ARG A 74 -2.54 3.81 -7.58
N CYS A 75 -2.09 3.19 -6.51
CA CYS A 75 -2.93 2.57 -5.50
C CYS A 75 -2.73 3.32 -4.17
N VAL A 76 -3.83 3.63 -3.48
CA VAL A 76 -3.80 4.27 -2.17
C VAL A 76 -4.55 3.37 -1.21
N LEU A 77 -3.89 2.98 -0.12
CA LEU A 77 -4.46 2.14 0.92
C LEU A 77 -4.47 2.89 2.25
N THR A 78 -5.51 2.68 3.05
CA THR A 78 -5.45 3.03 4.47
C THR A 78 -4.51 2.07 5.21
N ALA A 79 -4.05 2.44 6.42
CA ALA A 79 -3.25 1.53 7.24
C ALA A 79 -3.91 0.15 7.43
N THR A 80 -5.23 0.12 7.66
CA THR A 80 -5.99 -1.14 7.80
C THR A 80 -6.01 -1.95 6.50
N GLN A 81 -6.25 -1.32 5.35
CA GLN A 81 -6.24 -2.01 4.06
C GLN A 81 -4.85 -2.55 3.72
N TYR A 82 -3.80 -1.80 4.04
CA TYR A 82 -2.42 -2.25 3.88
C TYR A 82 -2.13 -3.47 4.75
N LEU A 83 -2.45 -3.42 6.05
CA LEU A 83 -2.21 -4.53 6.97
C LEU A 83 -2.99 -5.79 6.56
N TYR A 84 -4.24 -5.62 6.12
CA TYR A 84 -5.03 -6.72 5.56
C TYR A 84 -4.36 -7.30 4.31
N ALA A 85 -3.98 -6.46 3.34
CA ALA A 85 -3.28 -6.95 2.16
C ALA A 85 -1.93 -7.61 2.54
N TYR A 86 -1.20 -7.09 3.52
CA TYR A 86 0.08 -7.64 3.95
C TYR A 86 -0.06 -9.02 4.60
N GLU A 87 -1.06 -9.21 5.46
CA GLU A 87 -1.35 -10.47 6.15
C GLU A 87 -1.82 -11.55 5.16
N TYR A 88 -2.77 -11.22 4.29
CA TYR A 88 -3.43 -12.21 3.41
C TYR A 88 -2.71 -12.45 2.07
N ASN A 89 -1.64 -11.71 1.75
CA ASN A 89 -0.77 -12.00 0.60
C ASN A 89 0.48 -12.83 0.96
N ALA A 90 0.66 -13.23 2.22
CA ALA A 90 1.50 -14.36 2.61
C ALA A 90 0.61 -15.60 2.72
N PHE A 91 0.35 -16.26 1.58
CA PHE A 91 -0.45 -17.47 1.36
C PHE A 91 -1.13 -18.16 2.58
N ALA A 92 -2.43 -18.39 2.46
CA ALA A 92 -3.05 -19.67 2.82
C ALA A 92 -3.03 -20.61 1.61
#